data_AF-A0A819L2V8-F1
#
_entry.id   AF-A0A819L2V8-F1
#
_cell.length_a   1.000
_cell.length_b   1.000
_cell.length_c   1.000
_cell.angle_alpha   90.00
_cell.angle_beta   90.00
_cell.angle_gamma   90.00
#
_symmetry.space_group_name_H-M   'P 1'
#
loop_
_entity.id
_entity.type
_entity.pdbx_description
1 polymer ?
#
loop_
_entity_poly.entity_id
_entity_poly.type
_entity_poly.pdbx_seq_one_letter_code
_entity_poly.pdbx_strand_id
1 'polypeptide(L)'
;MRKCDQWKEIDTCFSFCAVACLKLIDSLDIIDIDRTTNFIMISLNFDGDFGCIPGAKSHAGQSYCCLGFVLLVQRLDNLDLSTGNMLA
;
A
#
# COMPACT_ATOMS: atom_id res chain seq x y z
N MET A 1 6.78 8.79 1.51
CA MET A 1 5.55 8.90 2.33
C MET A 1 5.69 10.06 3.31
N ARG A 2 4.63 10.86 3.54
CA ARG A 2 4.61 11.83 4.65
C ARG A 2 4.22 11.09 5.94
N LYS A 3 4.74 11.57 7.07
CA LYS A 3 4.38 11.11 8.43
C LYS A 3 2.90 11.42 8.68
N CYS A 4 2.13 10.41 9.12
CA CYS A 4 0.67 10.48 9.07
C CYS A 4 0.05 11.30 10.20
N ASP A 5 0.74 11.41 11.34
CA ASP A 5 0.24 12.06 12.54
C ASP A 5 1.34 12.86 13.27
N GLN A 6 0.99 13.47 14.41
CA GLN A 6 1.95 14.20 15.24
C GLN A 6 3.02 13.30 15.88
N TRP A 7 2.74 11.99 16.00
CA TRP A 7 3.66 10.98 16.54
C TRP A 7 4.60 10.41 15.48
N LYS A 8 4.39 10.80 14.22
CA LYS A 8 5.23 10.50 13.08
C LYS A 8 5.27 9.01 12.75
N GLU A 9 4.17 8.30 13.03
CA GLU A 9 4.03 6.88 12.69
C GLU A 9 4.01 6.68 11.17
N ILE A 10 4.54 5.53 10.75
CA ILE A 10 4.56 5.08 9.37
C ILE A 10 4.01 3.65 9.39
N ASP A 11 2.86 3.46 8.76
CA ASP A 11 2.20 2.16 8.62
C ASP A 11 1.44 2.11 7.29
N THR A 12 1.46 0.96 6.62
CA THR A 12 0.70 0.68 5.40
C THR A 12 -0.82 0.82 5.59
N CYS A 13 -1.35 0.61 6.80
CA CYS A 13 -2.75 0.84 7.16
C CYS A 13 -3.19 2.28 6.88
N PHE A 14 -2.34 3.28 7.18
CA PHE A 14 -2.67 4.68 6.91
C PHE A 14 -2.80 4.96 5.42
N SER A 15 -1.95 4.32 4.60
CA SER A 15 -2.00 4.45 3.14
C SER A 15 -3.31 3.89 2.59
N PHE A 16 -3.72 2.72 3.09
CA PHE A 16 -5.01 2.12 2.74
C PHE A 16 -6.18 3.02 3.14
N CYS A 17 -6.24 3.47 4.39
CA CYS A 17 -7.33 4.32 4.87
C CYS A 17 -7.43 5.63 4.07
N ALA A 18 -6.30 6.26 3.76
CA ALA A 18 -6.27 7.47 2.94
C ALA A 18 -6.84 7.21 1.55
N VAL A 19 -6.38 6.16 0.85
CA VAL A 19 -6.88 5.82 -0.49
C VAL A 19 -8.34 5.39 -0.49
N ALA A 20 -8.78 4.63 0.50
CA ALA A 20 -10.17 4.24 0.64
C ALA A 20 -11.07 5.47 0.78
N CYS A 21 -10.71 6.42 1.66
CA CYS A 21 -11.44 7.68 1.80
C CYS A 21 -11.46 8.49 0.50
N LEU A 22 -10.32 8.63 -0.17
CA LEU A 22 -10.21 9.39 -1.42
C LEU A 22 -11.00 8.74 -2.56
N LYS A 23 -11.03 7.41 -2.63
CA LYS A 23 -11.87 6.69 -3.59
C LYS A 23 -13.35 6.92 -3.34
N LEU A 24 -13.78 6.95 -2.07
CA LEU A 24 -15.18 7.17 -1.71
C LEU A 24 -15.68 8.58 -2.11
N ILE A 25 -14.81 9.59 -2.09
CA ILE A 25 -15.15 10.96 -2.49
C ILE A 25 -14.74 11.30 -3.93
N ASP A 26 -14.31 10.31 -4.71
CA ASP A 26 -13.83 10.46 -6.09
C ASP A 26 -12.75 11.53 -6.27
N SER A 27 -11.75 11.54 -5.37
CA SER A 27 -10.65 12.51 -5.35
C SER A 27 -9.27 11.84 -5.26
N LEU A 28 -9.09 10.72 -5.98
CA LEU A 28 -7.79 10.02 -6.01
C LEU A 28 -6.68 10.82 -6.74
N ASP A 29 -7.05 11.79 -7.56
CA ASP A 29 -6.16 12.66 -8.33
C ASP A 29 -5.31 13.60 -7.45
N ILE A 30 -5.68 13.80 -6.19
CA ILE A 30 -4.95 14.68 -5.27
C ILE A 30 -3.67 14.04 -4.70
N ILE A 31 -3.48 12.73 -4.90
CA ILE A 31 -2.32 11.99 -4.41
C ILE A 31 -1.49 11.43 -5.57
N ASP A 32 -0.19 11.28 -5.31
CA ASP A 32 0.72 10.58 -6.20
C ASP A 32 0.56 9.06 -6.00
N ILE A 33 -0.28 8.45 -6.83
CA ILE A 33 -0.58 7.02 -6.78
C ILE A 33 0.68 6.18 -7.01
N ASP A 34 1.55 6.55 -7.96
CA ASP A 34 2.73 5.76 -8.29
C ASP A 34 3.73 5.75 -7.12
N ARG A 35 3.99 6.91 -6.52
CA ARG A 35 4.84 7.01 -5.32
C ARG A 35 4.26 6.25 -4.14
N THR A 36 2.95 6.31 -3.94
CA THR A 36 2.29 5.63 -2.82
C THR A 36 2.28 4.12 -3.04
N THR A 37 2.09 3.67 -4.27
CA THR A 37 2.14 2.24 -4.58
C THR A 37 3.55 1.68 -4.46
N ASN A 38 4.58 2.43 -4.88
CA ASN A 38 5.96 2.03 -4.64
C ASN A 38 6.24 1.79 -3.15
N PHE A 39 5.68 2.63 -2.26
CA PHE A 39 5.80 2.43 -0.81
C PHE A 39 5.13 1.12 -0.32
N ILE A 40 3.97 0.76 -0.87
CA ILE A 40 3.31 -0.52 -0.57
C ILE A 40 4.15 -1.70 -1.11
N MET A 41 4.70 -1.58 -2.31
CA MET A 41 5.47 -2.68 -2.91
C MET A 41 6.76 -2.97 -2.14
N ILE A 42 7.45 -1.95 -1.63
CA ILE A 42 8.65 -2.17 -0.82
C ILE A 42 8.37 -2.79 0.57
N SER A 43 7.10 -2.87 1.01
CA SER A 43 6.72 -3.57 2.24
C SER A 43 6.33 -5.03 2.02
N LEU A 44 6.38 -5.51 0.77
CA LEU A 44 6.20 -6.91 0.44
C LEU A 44 7.46 -7.71 0.78
N ASN A 45 7.27 -8.80 1.51
CA ASN A 45 8.34 -9.67 1.98
C ASN A 45 8.49 -10.91 1.09
N PHE A 46 9.57 -11.66 1.33
CA PHE A 46 9.94 -12.86 0.58
C PHE A 46 8.90 -14.00 0.65
N ASP A 47 8.04 -13.97 1.66
CA ASP A 47 6.96 -14.94 1.86
C ASP A 47 5.69 -14.58 1.08
N GLY A 48 5.72 -13.49 0.29
CA GLY A 48 4.60 -13.02 -0.51
C GLY A 48 3.56 -12.24 0.30
N ASP A 49 3.88 -11.84 1.54
CA ASP A 49 3.00 -11.10 2.42
C ASP A 49 3.62 -9.74 2.84
N PHE A 50 2.80 -8.82 3.36
CA PHE A 50 3.17 -7.44 3.62
C PHE A 50 3.44 -7.18 5.11
N GLY A 51 4.46 -6.36 5.38
CA GLY A 51 4.72 -5.76 6.69
C GLY A 51 4.14 -4.34 6.81
N CYS A 52 4.07 -3.83 8.05
CA CYS A 52 3.63 -2.45 8.32
C CYS A 52 4.57 -1.39 7.73
N ILE A 53 5.86 -1.71 7.64
CA ILE A 53 6.92 -0.93 7.03
C ILE A 53 7.88 -1.88 6.29
N PRO A 54 8.74 -1.37 5.38
CA PRO A 54 9.72 -2.19 4.69
C PRO A 54 10.60 -2.99 5.66
N GLY A 55 10.68 -4.30 5.44
CA GLY A 55 11.44 -5.24 6.28
C GLY A 55 10.79 -5.62 7.61
N ALA A 56 9.59 -5.11 7.92
CA ALA A 56 8.82 -5.60 9.06
C ALA A 56 8.22 -6.98 8.77
N LYS A 57 7.97 -7.76 9.83
CA LYS A 57 7.38 -9.09 9.73
C LYS A 57 6.00 -9.02 9.06
N SER A 58 5.76 -9.97 8.16
CA SER A 58 4.47 -10.20 7.51
C SER A 58 3.33 -10.39 8.51
N HIS A 59 2.19 -9.77 8.23
CA HIS A 59 1.02 -9.80 9.10
C HIS A 59 -0.27 -9.69 8.29
N ALA A 60 -1.24 -10.57 8.57
CA ALA A 60 -2.51 -10.66 7.83
C ALA A 60 -3.28 -9.32 7.71
N GLY A 61 -3.24 -8.49 8.76
CA GLY A 61 -3.84 -7.15 8.72
C GLY A 61 -3.19 -6.22 7.70
N GLN A 62 -1.88 -6.34 7.50
CA GLN A 62 -1.14 -5.54 6.54
C GLN A 62 -1.34 -6.07 5.12
N SER A 63 -1.47 -7.38 4.92
CA SER A 63 -1.90 -7.97 3.64
C SER A 63 -3.23 -7.40 3.20
N TYR A 64 -4.22 -7.36 4.09
CA TYR A 64 -5.53 -6.80 3.80
C TYR A 64 -5.42 -5.34 3.35
N CYS A 65 -4.70 -4.50 4.10
CA CYS A 65 -4.53 -3.09 3.76
C CYS A 65 -3.76 -2.88 2.44
N CYS A 66 -2.67 -3.62 2.21
CA CYS A 66 -1.84 -3.47 1.02
C CYS A 66 -2.56 -3.96 -0.25
N LEU A 67 -3.20 -5.14 -0.21
CA LEU A 67 -3.99 -5.65 -1.32
C LEU A 67 -5.22 -4.79 -1.58
N GLY A 68 -5.91 -4.36 -0.52
CA GLY A 68 -7.04 -3.43 -0.61
C GLY A 68 -6.63 -2.11 -1.26
N PHE A 69 -5.46 -1.58 -0.92
CA PHE A 69 -4.91 -0.39 -1.56
C PHE A 69 -4.72 -0.62 -3.07
N VAL A 70 -4.05 -1.70 -3.48
CA VAL A 70 -3.76 -1.99 -4.90
C VAL A 70 -5.05 -2.16 -5.71
N LEU A 71 -6.07 -2.79 -5.13
CA LEU A 71 -7.40 -2.91 -5.72
C LEU A 71 -8.07 -1.55 -5.93
N LEU A 72 -8.03 -0.67 -4.93
CA LEU A 72 -8.69 0.65 -4.99
C LEU A 72 -8.06 1.58 -6.03
N VAL A 73 -6.75 1.47 -6.25
CA VAL A 73 -6.03 2.23 -7.29
C VAL A 73 -6.05 1.54 -8.66
N GLN A 74 -6.80 0.44 -8.81
CA GLN A 74 -6.95 -0.33 -10.05
C GLN A 74 -5.61 -0.79 -10.66
N ARG A 75 -4.68 -1.24 -9.81
CA ARG A 75 -3.36 -1.75 -10.24
C ARG A 75 -3.20 -3.25 -10.01
N LEU A 76 -4.29 -3.98 -9.80
CA LEU A 76 -4.24 -5.41 -9.47
C LEU A 76 -3.68 -6.25 -10.63
N ASP A 77 -4.05 -5.92 -11.87
CA ASP A 77 -3.56 -6.64 -13.06
C ASP A 77 -2.04 -6.52 -13.21
N ASN A 78 -1.46 -5.51 -12.58
CA ASN A 78 -0.04 -5.29 -12.57
C ASN A 78 0.64 -5.92 -11.35
N LEU A 79 -0.01 -6.71 -10.49
CA LEU A 79 0.64 -7.23 -9.29
C LEU A 79 1.14 -8.66 -9.50
N ASP A 80 2.47 -8.85 -9.55
CA ASP A 80 3.06 -10.19 -9.46
C ASP A 80 3.43 -10.52 -8.01
N LEU A 81 2.58 -11.30 -7.35
CA LEU A 81 2.77 -11.76 -5.98
C LEU A 81 3.95 -12.75 -5.83
N SER A 82 4.44 -13.33 -6.93
CA SER A 82 5.56 -14.27 -6.89
C SER A 82 6.93 -13.59 -6.87
N THR A 83 7.03 -12.37 -7.41
CA THR A 83 8.26 -11.56 -7.40
C THR A 83 8.14 -10.30 -6.54
N GLY A 84 6.92 -9.94 -6.13
CA GLY A 84 6.61 -8.72 -5.41
C GLY A 84 6.85 -7.45 -6.20
N ASN A 85 6.71 -7.52 -7.51
CA ASN A 85 6.89 -6.40 -8.41
C ASN A 85 5.58 -6.03 -9.10
N MET A 86 5.51 -4.78 -9.58
CA MET A 86 4.51 -4.45 -10.58
C MET A 86 4.94 -5.02 -11.95
N LEU A 87 4.05 -5.77 -12.61
CA LEU A 87 4.13 -6.08 -14.02
C LEU A 87 4.04 -4.76 -14.80
N ALA A 88 5.09 -4.48 -15.57
CA ALA A 88 5.27 -3.27 -16.37
C ALA A 88 4.42 -3.29 -17.65
#